data_AF-A0A229FUG1-F1
#
_entry.id   AF-A0A229FUG1-F1
#
_cell.length_a   1.000
_cell.length_b   1.000
_cell.length_c   1.000
_cell.angle_alpha   90.00
_cell.angle_beta   90.00
_cell.angle_gamma   90.00
#
_symmetry.space_group_name_H-M   'P 1'
#
loop_
_entity.id
_entity.type
_entity.pdbx_description
1 polymer ?
#
loop_
_entity_poly.entity_id
_entity_poly.type
_entity_poly.pdbx_seq_one_letter_code
_entity_poly.pdbx_strand_id
1 'polypeptide(L)'
;MSKKTLLTGLCLLIFTFFELTVVILDVGLMAIAFAIPALIGYVLKPQFGDLVYLLFLAAGIAAVAVVFVYRKQSQAYFRRTLGRRSEELIEKLRLSRWFKDISQ
;
A
#
# COMPACT_ATOMS: atom_id res chain seq x y z
N MET A 1 -3.44 -28.13 -18.89
CA MET A 1 -2.48 -27.24 -18.20
C MET A 1 -1.83 -28.04 -17.08
N SER A 2 -0.49 -28.11 -17.00
CA SER A 2 0.18 -28.91 -15.97
C SER A 2 0.00 -28.30 -14.58
N LYS A 3 -0.17 -29.13 -13.54
CA LYS A 3 -0.33 -28.64 -12.16
C LYS A 3 0.86 -27.76 -11.71
N LYS A 4 2.06 -28.00 -12.25
CA LYS A 4 3.25 -27.12 -12.04
C LYS A 4 3.02 -25.71 -12.57
N THR A 5 2.53 -25.58 -13.81
CA THR A 5 2.22 -24.29 -14.43
C THR A 5 1.16 -23.52 -13.63
N LEU A 6 0.18 -24.24 -13.07
CA LEU A 6 -0.89 -23.65 -12.27
C LEU A 6 -0.38 -23.16 -10.90
N LEU A 7 0.51 -23.92 -10.25
CA LEU A 7 1.16 -23.49 -9.01
C LEU A 7 2.03 -22.24 -9.21
N THR A 8 2.84 -22.21 -10.27
CA THR A 8 3.67 -21.04 -10.61
C THR A 8 2.81 -19.82 -10.90
N GLY A 9 1.72 -19.99 -11.66
CA GLY A 9 0.76 -18.92 -11.93
C GLY A 9 0.13 -18.35 -10.67
N LEU A 10 -0.29 -19.20 -9.73
CA LEU A 10 -0.85 -18.77 -8.44
C LEU A 10 0.17 -18.04 -7.57
N CYS A 11 1.42 -18.52 -7.52
CA CYS A 11 2.49 -17.83 -6.77
C CYS A 11 2.78 -16.45 -7.34
N LEU A 12 2.86 -16.33 -8.68
CA LEU A 12 3.04 -15.05 -9.36
C LEU A 12 1.86 -14.10 -9.10
N LEU A 13 0.64 -14.62 -9.12
CA LEU A 13 -0.57 -13.82 -8.83
C LEU A 13 -0.54 -13.28 -7.40
N ILE A 14 -0.22 -14.12 -6.41
CA ILE A 14 -0.09 -13.70 -5.01
C ILE A 14 0.99 -12.62 -4.87
N PHE A 15 2.17 -12.85 -5.44
CA PHE A 15 3.27 -11.88 -5.39
C PHE A 15 2.87 -10.54 -6.01
N THR A 16 2.30 -10.58 -7.21
CA THR A 16 1.85 -9.38 -7.94
C THR A 16 0.77 -8.63 -7.18
N PHE A 17 -0.18 -9.33 -6.58
CA PHE A 17 -1.23 -8.73 -5.75
C PHE A 17 -0.65 -7.96 -4.55
N PHE A 18 0.33 -8.53 -3.87
CA PHE A 18 0.98 -7.85 -2.74
C PHE A 18 1.83 -6.65 -3.19
N GLU A 19 2.57 -6.75 -4.30
CA GLU A 19 3.25 -5.60 -4.91
C GLU A 19 2.28 -4.47 -5.23
N LEU A 20 1.14 -4.80 -5.85
CA LEU A 20 0.11 -3.84 -6.21
C LEU A 20 -0.52 -3.20 -4.96
N THR A 21 -0.69 -3.98 -3.89
CA THR A 21 -1.16 -3.48 -2.59
C THR A 21 -0.18 -2.49 -1.97
N VAL A 22 1.14 -2.73 -2.05
CA VAL A 22 2.17 -1.77 -1.59
C VAL A 22 2.02 -0.44 -2.32
N VAL A 23 1.85 -0.48 -3.64
CA VAL A 23 1.68 0.73 -4.46
C VAL A 23 0.41 1.48 -4.08
N ILE A 24 -0.72 0.77 -3.91
CA ILE A 24 -1.98 1.37 -3.49
C ILE A 24 -1.85 2.02 -2.10
N LEU A 25 -1.22 1.35 -1.14
CA LEU A 25 -1.02 1.89 0.21
C LEU A 25 -0.16 3.15 0.19
N ASP A 26 0.89 3.16 -0.63
CA ASP A 26 1.79 4.29 -0.77
C ASP A 26 1.10 5.51 -1.39
N VAL A 27 0.31 5.32 -2.46
CA VAL A 27 -0.52 6.38 -3.05
C VAL A 27 -1.60 6.84 -2.06
N GLY A 28 -2.23 5.90 -1.35
CA GLY A 28 -3.22 6.19 -0.33
C GLY A 28 -2.65 7.02 0.82
N LEU A 29 -1.42 6.73 1.25
CA LEU A 29 -0.72 7.51 2.28
C LEU A 29 -0.52 8.96 1.85
N MET A 30 -0.09 9.19 0.60
CA MET A 30 0.04 10.55 0.05
C MET A 30 -1.31 11.26 -0.06
N ALA A 31 -2.34 10.56 -0.53
CA ALA A 31 -3.68 11.11 -0.63
C ALA A 31 -4.23 11.54 0.74
N ILE A 32 -4.05 10.70 1.76
CA ILE A 32 -4.47 11.00 3.14
C ILE A 32 -3.66 12.18 3.72
N ALA A 33 -2.35 12.21 3.48
CA ALA A 33 -1.48 13.30 3.94
C ALA A 33 -1.89 14.67 3.40
N PHE A 34 -2.44 14.73 2.19
CA PHE A 34 -3.05 15.94 1.65
C PHE A 34 -4.47 16.17 2.16
N ALA A 35 -5.31 15.13 2.12
CA ALA A 35 -6.73 15.23 2.35
C ALA A 35 -7.05 15.66 3.78
N ILE A 36 -6.33 15.13 4.79
CA ILE A 36 -6.60 15.46 6.20
C ILE A 36 -6.43 16.96 6.46
N PRO A 37 -5.27 17.59 6.19
CA PRO A 37 -5.11 19.02 6.37
C PRO A 37 -6.11 19.83 5.54
N ALA A 38 -6.34 19.47 4.28
CA ALA A 38 -7.28 20.17 3.40
C ALA A 38 -8.73 20.13 3.92
N LEU A 39 -9.18 18.98 4.42
CA LEU A 39 -10.50 18.82 5.05
C LEU A 39 -10.62 19.64 6.33
N ILE A 40 -9.60 19.63 7.18
CA ILE A 40 -9.59 20.45 8.41
C ILE A 40 -9.68 21.93 8.04
N GLY A 41 -8.86 22.39 7.09
CA GLY A 41 -8.91 23.76 6.60
C GLY A 41 -10.28 24.13 6.04
N TYR A 42 -10.93 23.22 5.32
CA TYR A 42 -12.26 23.44 4.75
C TYR A 42 -13.34 23.57 5.85
N VAL A 43 -13.29 22.70 6.87
CA VAL A 43 -14.24 22.75 8.00
C VAL A 43 -14.05 24.02 8.83
N LEU A 44 -12.81 24.51 8.97
CA LEU A 44 -12.49 25.73 9.73
C LEU A 44 -12.71 27.02 8.94
N LYS A 45 -12.77 26.95 7.61
CA LYS A 45 -12.98 28.10 6.72
C LYS A 45 -14.13 29.03 7.13
N PRO A 46 -15.36 28.57 7.43
CA PRO A 46 -16.47 29.45 7.79
C PRO A 46 -16.24 30.23 9.10
N GLN A 47 -15.39 29.74 10.00
CA GLN A 47 -15.12 30.39 11.28
C GLN A 47 -13.92 31.35 11.21
N PHE A 48 -12.89 30.99 10.46
CA PHE A 48 -11.60 31.70 10.46
C PHE A 48 -11.23 32.35 9.13
N GLY A 49 -12.04 32.17 8.09
CA GLY A 49 -11.85 32.78 6.77
C GLY A 49 -10.84 32.05 5.86
N ASP A 50 -10.57 32.65 4.70
CA ASP A 50 -9.77 32.05 3.62
C ASP A 50 -8.28 31.91 3.96
N LEU A 51 -7.74 32.77 4.82
CA LEU A 51 -6.33 32.72 5.23
C LEU A 51 -5.98 31.41 5.96
N VAL A 52 -6.85 30.97 6.88
CA VAL A 52 -6.67 29.71 7.59
C VAL A 52 -6.81 28.53 6.64
N TYR A 53 -7.79 28.57 5.73
CA TYR A 53 -7.94 27.55 4.69
C TYR A 53 -6.65 27.39 3.85
N LEU A 54 -6.06 28.49 3.38
CA LEU A 54 -4.82 28.47 2.60
C LEU A 54 -3.63 27.90 3.39
N LEU A 55 -3.51 28.20 4.69
CA LEU A 55 -2.47 27.65 5.55
C LEU A 55 -2.57 26.13 5.67
N PHE A 56 -3.79 25.62 5.87
CA PHE A 56 -4.03 24.17 5.94
C PHE A 56 -3.79 23.48 4.60
N LEU A 57 -4.09 24.15 3.49
CA LEU A 57 -3.82 23.65 2.15
C LEU A 57 -2.31 23.57 1.87
N ALA A 58 -1.57 24.60 2.26
CA ALA A 58 -0.10 24.62 2.21
C ALA A 58 0.51 23.54 3.11
N ALA A 59 -0.03 23.33 4.32
CA ALA A 59 0.38 22.25 5.21
C ALA A 59 0.13 20.87 4.59
N GLY A 60 -0.99 20.67 3.89
CA GLY A 60 -1.27 19.44 3.13
C GLY A 60 -0.24 19.18 2.02
N ILE A 61 0.12 20.20 1.25
CA ILE A 61 1.16 20.08 0.21
C ILE A 61 2.52 19.73 0.83
N ALA A 62 2.88 20.40 1.94
CA ALA A 62 4.12 20.11 2.66
C ALA A 62 4.13 18.68 3.22
N ALA A 63 3.00 18.20 3.76
CA ALA A 63 2.87 16.83 4.26
C ALA A 63 3.06 15.80 3.13
N VAL A 64 2.50 16.04 1.93
CA VAL A 64 2.75 15.19 0.76
C VAL A 64 4.23 15.17 0.40
N ALA A 65 4.92 16.32 0.39
CA ALA A 65 6.33 16.38 0.08
C ALA A 65 7.17 15.56 1.08
N VAL A 66 6.86 15.65 2.38
CA VAL A 66 7.50 14.82 3.42
C VAL A 66 7.25 13.34 3.15
N VAL A 67 6.00 12.93 2.93
CA VAL A 67 5.66 11.54 2.63
C VAL A 67 6.37 11.05 1.37
N PHE A 68 6.49 11.90 0.34
CA PHE A 68 7.19 11.58 -0.89
C PHE A 68 8.70 11.37 -0.68
N VAL A 69 9.33 12.16 0.18
CA VAL A 69 10.75 11.98 0.55
C VAL A 69 10.94 10.65 1.28
N TYR A 70 10.05 10.32 2.22
CA TYR A 70 10.12 9.05 2.98
C TYR A 70 9.49 7.85 2.27
N ARG A 71 9.04 8.02 1.02
CA ARG A 71 8.36 7.01 0.20
C ARG A 71 9.12 5.69 0.10
N LYS A 72 10.45 5.75 -0.06
CA LYS A 72 11.26 4.52 -0.15
C LYS A 72 11.23 3.73 1.15
N GLN A 73 11.18 4.42 2.29
CA GLN A 73 11.14 3.79 3.61
C GLN A 73 9.75 3.22 3.92
N SER A 74 8.67 3.92 3.57
CA SER A 74 7.30 3.40 3.69
C SER A 74 7.10 2.16 2.81
N GLN A 75 7.55 2.20 1.55
CA GLN A 75 7.50 1.05 0.66
C GLN A 75 8.34 -0.13 1.17
N ALA A 76 9.53 0.11 1.72
CA ALA A 76 10.34 -0.94 2.32
C ALA A 76 9.65 -1.59 3.52
N TYR A 77 8.99 -0.79 4.36
CA TYR A 77 8.21 -1.29 5.49
C TYR A 77 7.00 -2.13 5.04
N PHE A 78 6.25 -1.66 4.05
CA PHE A 78 5.12 -2.40 3.50
C PHE A 78 5.58 -3.68 2.80
N ARG A 79 6.66 -3.64 1.99
CA ARG A 79 7.24 -4.82 1.35
C ARG A 79 7.71 -5.86 2.36
N ARG A 80 8.30 -5.47 3.49
CA ARG A 80 8.69 -6.42 4.54
C ARG A 80 7.48 -7.09 5.17
N THR A 81 6.48 -6.30 5.55
CA THR A 81 5.26 -6.78 6.20
C THR A 81 4.43 -7.68 5.27
N LEU A 82 4.18 -7.22 4.04
CA LEU A 82 3.38 -7.91 3.04
C LEU A 82 4.15 -9.04 2.35
N GLY A 83 5.46 -8.90 2.18
CA GLY A 83 6.33 -9.95 1.65
C GLY A 83 6.29 -11.20 2.53
N ARG A 84 6.43 -11.03 3.85
CA ARG A 84 6.32 -12.15 4.80
C ARG A 84 4.95 -12.84 4.73
N ARG A 85 3.87 -12.06 4.64
CA ARG A 85 2.50 -12.58 4.43
C ARG A 85 2.36 -13.34 3.11
N SER A 86 2.99 -12.85 2.04
CA SER A 86 2.97 -13.48 0.72
C SER A 86 3.70 -14.82 0.72
N GLU A 87 4.86 -14.89 1.39
CA GLU A 87 5.66 -16.11 1.55
C GLU A 87 4.89 -17.16 2.35
N GLU A 88 4.28 -16.78 3.48
CA GLU A 88 3.43 -17.67 4.28
C GLU A 88 2.23 -18.22 3.49
N LEU A 89 1.62 -17.39 2.64
CA LEU A 89 0.51 -17.81 1.77
C LEU A 89 0.98 -18.76 0.67
N ILE A 90 2.11 -18.46 0.02
CA ILE A 90 2.71 -19.32 -0.99
C ILE A 90 3.10 -20.68 -0.39
N GLU A 91 3.67 -20.69 0.82
CA GLU A 91 4.05 -21.91 1.52
C GLU A 91 2.83 -22.75 1.91
N LYS A 92 1.78 -22.14 2.44
CA LYS A 92 0.48 -22.81 2.69
C LYS A 92 -0.12 -23.38 1.40
N LEU A 93 -0.01 -22.64 0.30
CA LEU A 93 -0.56 -23.05 -0.99
C LEU A 93 0.24 -24.21 -1.61
N ARG A 94 1.56 -24.23 -1.41
CA ARG A 94 2.44 -25.36 -1.78
C ARG A 94 2.18 -26.61 -0.93
N LEU A 95 1.96 -26.45 0.38
CA LEU A 95 1.67 -27.55 1.32
C LEU A 95 0.22 -28.06 1.29
N SER A 96 -0.66 -27.35 0.59
CA SER A 96 -2.04 -27.77 0.32
C SER A 96 -2.08 -29.18 -0.28
N ARG A 97 -3.03 -30.01 0.16
CA ARG A 97 -3.26 -31.38 -0.37
C ARG A 97 -3.36 -31.42 -1.90
N TRP A 98 -3.75 -30.32 -2.54
CA TRP A 98 -3.89 -30.20 -3.99
C TRP A 98 -2.56 -30.13 -4.76
N PHE A 99 -1.49 -29.61 -4.14
CA PHE A 99 -0.17 -29.45 -4.75
C PHE A 99 0.94 -30.26 -4.07
N LYS A 100 0.62 -30.94 -2.96
CA LYS A 100 1.56 -31.75 -2.18
C LYS A 100 2.31 -32.77 -3.04
N ASP A 101 1.62 -33.40 -3.99
CA ASP A 101 2.17 -34.41 -4.92
C ASP A 101 3.24 -33.89 -5.90
N ILE A 102 3.42 -32.57 -6.00
CA ILE A 102 4.38 -31.91 -6.91
C ILE A 102 5.59 -31.35 -6.14
N SER A 103 5.50 -31.32 -4.80
CA SER A 103 6.51 -30.77 -3.91
C SER A 103 7.53 -31.81 -3.38
N GLN A 104 7.30 -33.10 -3.65
CA GLN A 104 8.32 -34.16 -3.55
C GLN A 104 9.05 -34.31 -4.88
#